data_AF-A0A7R7XW71-F1
#
_entry.id   AF-A0A7R7XW71-F1
#
_cell.length_a   1.000
_cell.length_b   1.000
_cell.length_c   1.000
_cell.angle_alpha   90.00
_cell.angle_beta   90.00
_cell.angle_gamma   90.00
#
_symmetry.space_group_name_H-M   'P 1'
#
loop_
_entity.id
_entity.type
_entity.pdbx_description
1 polymer ?
#
loop_
_entity_poly.entity_id
_entity_poly.type
_entity_poly.pdbx_seq_one_letter_code
_entity_poly.pdbx_strand_id
1 'polypeptide(L)'
;MWQLLGWTSKTDTEPPRSLPASWYRSEAMYQLERRAIFSKRWMLLTHSTRFSKAGDYLSFTIADFSFFLVRDRDGAINGFHNICRHRAYPVVPNREGTTSILSCKYHGWSYGLKGNLSKAPRFETVPDFDKSQHSLLPVHVHIDHVGFVWVNLQAGDPDVKWKDEFQTVDSEPRMQGFDFSSGGYKFDHTWEMDVDSNWKLQIENYNECYHCATSHPLIKGVTDIPRYRVEPSSNARYMEHHIINKGATDQQFQRAITYFFPTTSVTVTYVP
;
A
#
# COMPACT_ATOMS: atom_id res chain seq x y z
N MET A 1 10.59 -36.67 32.38
CA MET A 1 10.69 -36.68 33.85
C MET A 1 10.07 -35.44 34.51
N TRP A 2 9.91 -34.30 33.81
CA TRP A 2 9.19 -33.10 34.28
C TRP A 2 7.68 -33.10 34.01
N GLN A 3 7.06 -34.29 33.89
CA GLN A 3 5.60 -34.47 34.02
C GLN A 3 5.19 -34.89 35.44
N LEU A 4 6.15 -34.99 36.38
CA LEU A 4 5.95 -35.50 37.75
C LEU A 4 5.78 -34.42 38.83
N LEU A 5 5.63 -33.14 38.47
CA LEU A 5 5.51 -32.05 39.46
C LEU A 5 4.19 -31.27 39.42
N GLY A 6 3.15 -31.74 38.71
CA GLY A 6 1.78 -31.30 38.97
C GLY A 6 1.52 -29.79 38.83
N TRP A 7 2.32 -29.06 38.04
CA TRP A 7 2.03 -27.68 37.69
C TRP A 7 1.30 -27.69 36.35
N THR A 8 -0.01 -27.99 36.42
CA THR A 8 -0.93 -27.45 35.45
C THR A 8 -0.90 -25.93 35.65
N SER A 9 -0.04 -25.24 34.90
CA SER A 9 -0.31 -23.85 34.58
C SER A 9 -1.60 -23.88 33.77
N LYS A 10 -2.75 -23.84 34.48
CA LYS A 10 -3.95 -23.22 33.96
C LYS A 10 -3.48 -21.83 33.52
N THR A 11 -3.22 -21.67 32.23
CA THR A 11 -3.02 -20.35 31.68
C THR A 11 -4.37 -19.67 31.82
N ASP A 12 -4.52 -18.90 32.90
CA ASP A 12 -5.50 -17.81 32.98
C ASP A 12 -5.17 -16.87 31.82
N THR A 13 -5.63 -17.20 30.62
CA THR A 13 -5.53 -16.29 29.49
C THR A 13 -6.70 -15.34 29.62
N GLU A 14 -6.48 -14.22 30.30
CA GLU A 14 -7.36 -13.07 30.11
C GLU A 14 -7.59 -12.87 28.61
N PRO A 15 -8.81 -12.53 28.17
CA PRO A 15 -9.07 -12.29 26.78
C PRO A 15 -8.13 -11.20 26.25
N PRO A 16 -7.65 -11.31 25.00
CA PRO A 16 -6.77 -10.30 24.42
C PRO A 16 -7.45 -8.94 24.46
N ARG A 17 -6.70 -7.94 24.92
CA ARG A 17 -7.14 -6.54 24.99
C ARG A 17 -6.63 -5.77 23.78
N SER A 18 -7.27 -4.64 23.46
CA SER A 18 -6.78 -3.70 22.46
C SER A 18 -5.44 -3.08 22.87
N LEU A 19 -4.83 -2.33 21.95
CA LEU A 19 -3.58 -1.64 22.24
C LEU A 19 -3.77 -0.61 23.36
N PRO A 20 -2.71 -0.28 24.12
CA PRO A 20 -2.78 0.77 25.12
C PRO A 20 -3.28 2.09 24.52
N ALA A 21 -4.19 2.78 25.20
CA ALA A 21 -4.79 4.02 24.71
C ALA A 21 -3.76 5.09 24.30
N SER A 22 -2.60 5.12 24.98
CA SER A 22 -1.50 6.03 24.68
C SER A 22 -0.89 5.80 23.30
N TRP A 23 -0.95 4.59 22.74
CA TRP A 23 -0.37 4.28 21.43
C TRP A 23 -1.16 4.90 20.27
N TYR A 24 -2.41 5.31 20.50
CA TYR A 24 -3.21 6.02 19.50
C TYR A 24 -3.00 7.54 19.53
N ARG A 25 -2.40 8.08 20.60
CA ARG A 25 -2.32 9.53 20.85
C ARG A 25 -0.89 10.06 21.03
N SER A 26 0.07 9.17 21.25
CA SER A 26 1.47 9.54 21.50
C SER A 26 2.20 9.87 20.20
N GLU A 27 2.70 11.10 20.10
CA GLU A 27 3.55 11.54 18.99
C GLU A 27 4.83 10.70 18.88
N ALA A 28 5.47 10.38 20.00
CA ALA A 28 6.66 9.55 20.02
C ALA A 28 6.38 8.13 19.48
N MET A 29 5.19 7.59 19.78
CA MET A 29 4.77 6.30 19.23
C MET A 29 4.54 6.40 17.73
N TYR A 30 3.86 7.46 17.26
CA TYR A 30 3.66 7.67 15.84
C TYR A 30 5.00 7.76 15.09
N GLN A 31 5.96 8.54 15.58
CA GLN A 31 7.30 8.64 14.96
C GLN A 31 8.05 7.30 14.93
N LEU A 32 7.86 6.45 15.94
CA LEU A 32 8.40 5.09 15.92
C LEU A 32 7.72 4.23 14.86
N GLU A 33 6.38 4.22 14.80
CA GLU A 33 5.58 3.46 13.83
C GLU A 33 5.92 3.88 12.39
N ARG A 34 6.06 5.19 12.13
CA ARG A 34 6.50 5.73 10.83
C ARG A 34 7.78 5.06 10.33
N ARG A 35 8.81 4.99 11.18
CA ARG A 35 10.11 4.39 10.83
C ARG A 35 10.04 2.86 10.81
N ALA A 36 9.38 2.24 11.77
CA ALA A 36 9.39 0.78 11.93
C ALA A 36 8.46 0.05 10.96
N ILE A 37 7.38 0.71 10.51
CA ILE A 37 6.32 0.11 9.69
C ILE A 37 6.34 0.73 8.29
N PHE A 38 5.96 1.99 8.16
CA PHE A 38 5.73 2.62 6.85
C PHE A 38 7.01 2.76 6.01
N SER A 39 8.17 2.91 6.66
CA SER A 39 9.44 2.96 5.93
C SER A 39 10.01 1.58 5.54
N LYS A 40 9.45 0.48 6.06
CA LYS A 40 10.05 -0.87 5.92
C LYS A 40 9.14 -1.93 5.32
N ARG A 41 7.82 -1.70 5.32
CA ARG A 41 6.84 -2.67 4.83
C ARG A 41 6.45 -2.38 3.39
N TRP A 42 6.06 -3.44 2.70
CA TRP A 42 5.42 -3.30 1.40
C TRP A 42 3.99 -2.79 1.58
N MET A 43 3.62 -1.76 0.82
CA MET A 43 2.31 -1.10 0.87
C MET A 43 1.68 -1.18 -0.52
N LEU A 44 0.46 -1.71 -0.63
CA LEU A 44 -0.34 -1.63 -1.86
C LEU A 44 -0.86 -0.20 -1.99
N LEU A 45 -0.50 0.51 -3.06
CA LEU A 45 -0.87 1.93 -3.19
C LEU A 45 -1.82 2.23 -4.34
N THR A 46 -1.72 1.48 -5.43
CA THR A 46 -2.44 1.78 -6.66
C THR A 46 -2.51 0.57 -7.58
N HIS A 47 -3.09 0.74 -8.76
CA HIS A 47 -3.13 -0.25 -9.82
C HIS A 47 -2.43 0.27 -11.09
N SER A 48 -1.83 -0.62 -11.85
CA SER A 48 -1.07 -0.34 -13.08
C SER A 48 -1.91 0.32 -14.18
N THR A 49 -3.24 0.12 -14.16
CA THR A 49 -4.19 0.77 -15.08
C THR A 49 -4.20 2.29 -14.99
N ARG A 50 -3.69 2.89 -13.90
CA ARG A 50 -3.51 4.35 -13.78
C ARG A 50 -2.32 4.90 -14.57
N PHE A 51 -1.47 4.03 -15.12
CA PHE A 51 -0.30 4.41 -15.90
C PHE A 51 -0.50 4.04 -17.37
N SER A 52 -1.25 4.84 -18.11
CA SER A 52 -1.65 4.55 -19.50
C SER A 52 -0.50 4.68 -20.51
N LYS A 53 0.41 5.64 -20.29
CA LYS A 53 1.50 5.97 -21.22
C LYS A 53 2.78 6.34 -20.49
N ALA A 54 3.90 6.33 -21.22
CA ALA A 54 5.18 6.77 -20.69
C ALA A 54 5.10 8.22 -20.18
N GLY A 55 5.66 8.46 -19.00
CA GLY A 55 5.63 9.73 -18.32
C GLY A 55 4.46 9.94 -17.38
N ASP A 56 3.42 9.08 -17.42
CA ASP A 56 2.36 9.11 -16.41
C ASP A 56 2.97 8.87 -15.03
N TYR A 57 2.62 9.72 -14.08
CA TYR A 57 3.11 9.64 -12.72
C TYR A 57 2.01 9.87 -11.69
N LEU A 58 2.19 9.28 -10.52
CA LEU A 58 1.37 9.47 -9.32
C LEU A 58 2.29 9.83 -8.16
N SER A 59 1.97 10.87 -7.40
CA SER A 59 2.70 11.32 -6.21
C SER A 59 1.90 10.99 -4.95
N PHE A 60 2.62 10.50 -3.94
CA PHE A 60 2.07 10.04 -2.67
C PHE A 60 2.79 10.72 -1.50
N THR A 61 2.06 10.90 -0.40
CA THR A 61 2.65 11.20 0.91
C THR A 61 2.04 10.23 1.91
N ILE A 62 2.83 9.26 2.36
CA ILE A 62 2.40 8.25 3.34
C ILE A 62 3.27 8.39 4.57
N ALA A 63 2.67 8.63 5.74
CA ALA A 63 3.43 8.81 6.99
C ALA A 63 4.55 9.87 6.83
N ASP A 64 4.21 11.02 6.25
CA ASP A 64 5.06 12.13 5.76
C ASP A 64 6.26 11.75 4.87
N PHE A 65 6.33 10.53 4.36
CA PHE A 65 7.28 10.19 3.31
C PHE A 65 6.70 10.59 1.96
N SER A 66 7.32 11.57 1.32
CA SER A 66 6.93 12.03 -0.02
C SER A 66 7.69 11.29 -1.11
N PHE A 67 6.97 10.64 -2.02
CA PHE A 67 7.52 9.88 -3.14
C PHE A 67 6.55 9.87 -4.31
N PHE A 68 7.01 9.44 -5.47
CA PHE A 68 6.17 9.30 -6.66
C PHE A 68 6.56 8.06 -7.45
N LEU A 69 5.60 7.57 -8.23
CA LEU A 69 5.73 6.49 -9.18
C LEU A 69 5.62 7.07 -10.59
N VAL A 70 6.38 6.57 -11.55
CA VAL A 70 6.37 7.04 -12.94
C VAL A 70 6.59 5.90 -13.92
N ARG A 71 5.78 5.84 -14.98
CA ARG A 71 5.97 4.88 -16.07
C ARG A 71 7.06 5.39 -17.01
N ASP A 72 8.11 4.60 -17.24
CA ASP A 72 9.15 4.95 -18.20
C ASP A 72 8.76 4.59 -19.65
N ARG A 73 9.68 4.87 -20.58
CA ARG A 73 9.48 4.63 -22.02
C ARG A 73 9.52 3.16 -22.40
N ASP A 74 10.11 2.32 -21.56
CA ASP A 74 10.16 0.87 -21.76
C ASP A 74 8.93 0.19 -21.14
N GLY A 75 8.10 0.96 -20.42
CA GLY A 75 6.84 0.54 -19.85
C GLY A 75 6.93 0.16 -18.37
N ALA A 76 8.11 0.18 -17.76
CA ALA A 76 8.27 -0.14 -16.34
C ALA A 76 7.80 1.02 -15.45
N ILE A 77 7.21 0.70 -14.30
CA ILE A 77 6.86 1.70 -13.27
C ILE A 77 8.04 1.79 -12.30
N ASN A 78 8.67 2.96 -12.25
CA ASN A 78 9.78 3.26 -11.35
C ASN A 78 9.27 4.14 -10.20
N GLY A 79 9.90 4.05 -9.03
CA GLY A 79 9.55 4.86 -7.87
C GLY A 79 10.73 5.65 -7.33
N PHE A 80 10.49 6.89 -6.90
CA PHE A 80 11.51 7.75 -6.31
C PHE A 80 10.96 8.61 -5.18
N HIS A 81 11.79 8.94 -4.19
CA HIS A 81 11.47 10.03 -3.27
C HIS A 81 11.28 11.34 -4.05
N ASN A 82 10.26 12.13 -3.68
CA ASN A 82 9.89 13.35 -4.39
C ASN A 82 10.76 14.54 -3.94
N ILE A 83 12.08 14.36 -4.01
CA ILE A 83 13.08 15.29 -3.47
C ILE A 83 14.19 15.45 -4.50
N CYS A 84 14.33 16.65 -5.06
CA CYS A 84 15.45 16.98 -5.94
C CYS A 84 16.77 16.87 -5.18
N ARG A 85 17.74 16.16 -5.77
CA ARG A 85 19.08 15.94 -5.19
C ARG A 85 19.95 17.18 -5.09
N HIS A 86 19.53 18.33 -5.62
CA HIS A 86 20.25 19.60 -5.49
C HIS A 86 19.95 20.28 -4.14
N ARG A 87 18.69 20.71 -3.94
CA ARG A 87 18.25 21.46 -2.74
C ARG A 87 16.82 21.09 -2.32
N ALA A 88 16.50 19.80 -2.41
CA ALA A 88 15.28 19.19 -1.87
C ALA A 88 13.93 19.75 -2.36
N TYR A 89 13.89 20.47 -3.47
CA TYR A 89 12.63 20.91 -4.08
C TYR A 89 11.85 19.70 -4.64
N PRO A 90 10.50 19.66 -4.55
CA PRO A 90 9.69 18.59 -5.13
C PRO A 90 9.91 18.44 -6.63
N VAL A 91 10.19 17.21 -7.08
CA VAL A 91 10.46 16.90 -8.49
C VAL A 91 9.16 16.95 -9.30
N VAL A 92 8.09 16.36 -8.75
CA VAL A 92 6.73 16.45 -9.29
C VAL A 92 5.85 17.24 -8.31
N PRO A 93 5.25 18.37 -8.72
CA PRO A 93 4.50 19.23 -7.81
C PRO A 93 3.03 18.80 -7.65
N ASN A 94 2.49 18.04 -8.60
CA ASN A 94 1.09 17.63 -8.60
C ASN A 94 0.94 16.20 -8.09
N ARG A 95 -0.26 15.85 -7.63
CA ARG A 95 -0.61 14.49 -7.20
C ARG A 95 -0.58 13.47 -8.34
N GLU A 96 -0.85 13.92 -9.57
CA GLU A 96 -0.75 13.10 -10.77
C GLU A 96 -0.47 13.97 -12.00
N GLY A 97 -0.04 13.32 -13.08
CA GLY A 97 0.10 13.97 -14.38
C GLY A 97 0.93 13.14 -15.35
N THR A 98 1.31 13.74 -16.47
CA THR A 98 2.21 13.14 -17.46
C THR A 98 3.39 14.08 -17.72
N THR A 99 4.62 13.56 -17.80
CA THR A 99 5.78 14.34 -18.20
C THR A 99 6.76 13.57 -19.09
N SER A 100 7.41 14.25 -20.03
CA SER A 100 8.48 13.67 -20.85
C SER A 100 9.85 13.68 -20.16
N ILE A 101 10.01 14.52 -19.13
CA ILE A 101 11.23 14.69 -18.32
C ILE A 101 10.88 15.14 -16.90
N LEU A 102 11.59 14.63 -15.89
CA LEU A 102 11.39 15.03 -14.51
C LEU A 102 12.24 16.27 -14.22
N SER A 103 11.66 17.47 -14.38
CA SER A 103 12.42 18.73 -14.26
C SER A 103 12.07 19.49 -12.98
N CYS A 104 13.08 19.65 -12.12
CA CYS A 104 12.99 20.43 -10.89
C CYS A 104 12.76 21.90 -11.20
N LYS A 105 11.67 22.46 -10.67
CA LYS A 105 11.27 23.86 -10.91
C LYS A 105 12.10 24.89 -10.15
N TYR A 106 13.00 24.47 -9.27
CA TYR A 106 13.84 25.40 -8.52
C TYR A 106 15.06 25.89 -9.33
N HIS A 107 15.90 24.96 -9.81
CA HIS A 107 17.17 25.29 -10.48
C HIS A 107 17.36 24.57 -11.82
N GLY A 108 16.33 23.89 -12.33
CA GLY A 108 16.36 23.27 -13.65
C GLY A 108 17.20 21.99 -13.74
N TRP A 109 17.52 21.34 -12.62
CA TRP A 109 18.02 19.96 -12.65
C TRP A 109 16.94 19.05 -13.23
N SER A 110 17.32 18.21 -14.18
CA SER A 110 16.39 17.34 -14.89
C SER A 110 16.84 15.90 -14.88
N TYR A 111 15.91 15.00 -14.58
CA TYR A 111 16.11 13.56 -14.47
C TYR A 111 15.35 12.84 -15.58
N GLY A 112 15.92 11.72 -16.04
CA GLY A 112 15.18 10.77 -16.88
C GLY A 112 14.06 10.08 -16.09
N LEU A 113 13.13 9.42 -16.78
CA LEU A 113 12.03 8.69 -16.12
C LEU A 113 12.52 7.49 -15.29
N LYS A 114 13.78 7.07 -15.49
CA LYS A 114 14.51 6.08 -14.68
C LYS A 114 15.29 6.71 -13.51
N GLY A 115 15.10 8.00 -13.24
CA GLY A 115 15.68 8.72 -12.10
C GLY A 115 17.12 9.21 -12.29
N ASN A 116 17.81 8.83 -13.36
CA ASN A 116 19.17 9.28 -13.65
C ASN A 116 19.24 10.78 -13.93
N LEU A 117 20.19 11.48 -13.30
CA LEU A 117 20.39 12.92 -13.55
C LEU A 117 20.88 13.14 -14.98
N SER A 118 20.04 13.76 -15.81
CA SER A 118 20.34 14.03 -17.22
C SER A 118 21.02 15.38 -17.40
N LYS A 119 20.50 16.43 -16.73
CA LYS A 119 20.99 17.80 -16.84
C LYS A 119 21.09 18.47 -15.48
N ALA A 120 22.22 19.11 -15.23
CA ALA A 120 22.46 19.99 -14.09
C ALA A 120 23.06 21.29 -14.63
N PRO A 121 22.24 22.33 -14.89
CA PRO A 121 22.72 23.56 -15.53
C PRO A 121 23.88 24.18 -14.76
N ARG A 122 24.97 24.53 -15.46
CA ARG A 122 26.20 25.15 -14.93
C ARG A 122 27.08 24.24 -14.08
N PHE A 123 26.78 22.94 -14.02
CA PHE A 123 27.63 21.96 -13.34
C PHE A 123 28.66 21.32 -14.27
N GLU A 124 28.65 21.66 -15.57
CA GLU A 124 29.61 21.16 -16.55
C GLU A 124 31.06 21.61 -16.25
N THR A 125 31.22 22.73 -15.53
CA THR A 125 32.53 23.31 -15.18
C THR A 125 32.89 23.12 -13.71
N VAL A 126 32.05 22.43 -12.92
CA VAL A 126 32.35 22.15 -11.51
C VAL A 126 33.33 20.98 -11.45
N PRO A 127 34.53 21.15 -10.85
CA PRO A 127 35.50 20.07 -10.71
C PRO A 127 34.89 18.85 -10.02
N ASP A 128 35.22 17.66 -10.52
CA ASP A 128 34.83 16.36 -9.97
C ASP A 128 33.30 16.11 -9.86
N PHE A 129 32.48 16.91 -10.54
CA PHE A 129 31.03 16.69 -10.55
C PHE A 129 30.65 15.46 -11.38
N ASP A 130 30.23 14.40 -10.70
CA ASP A 130 29.67 13.21 -11.32
C ASP A 130 28.13 13.19 -11.21
N LYS A 131 27.45 13.25 -12.36
CA LYS A 131 25.99 13.13 -12.45
C LYS A 131 25.48 11.81 -11.89
N SER A 132 26.26 10.72 -11.99
CA SER A 132 25.85 9.39 -11.56
C SER A 132 25.53 9.33 -10.06
N GLN A 133 26.27 10.11 -9.25
CA GLN A 133 26.11 10.22 -7.79
C GLN A 133 24.85 10.99 -7.37
N HIS A 134 24.18 11.65 -8.32
CA HIS A 134 23.10 12.59 -8.08
C HIS A 134 21.77 12.17 -8.72
N SER A 135 21.60 10.88 -9.03
CA SER A 135 20.32 10.29 -9.43
C SER A 135 19.28 10.41 -8.33
N LEU A 136 17.99 10.41 -8.67
CA LEU A 136 16.92 10.40 -7.67
C LEU A 136 17.07 9.21 -6.72
N LEU A 137 16.67 9.39 -5.45
CA LEU A 137 16.69 8.30 -4.47
C LEU A 137 15.54 7.35 -4.80
N PRO A 138 15.82 6.09 -5.18
CA PRO A 138 14.78 5.14 -5.58
C PRO A 138 13.97 4.70 -4.36
N VAL A 139 12.71 4.33 -4.62
CA VAL A 139 11.92 3.48 -3.72
C VAL A 139 11.64 2.17 -4.43
N HIS A 140 11.43 1.10 -3.67
CA HIS A 140 11.16 -0.20 -4.26
C HIS A 140 9.74 -0.25 -4.81
N VAL A 141 9.61 -0.82 -6.00
CA VAL A 141 8.32 -1.02 -6.67
C VAL A 141 8.19 -2.48 -7.05
N HIS A 142 7.03 -3.06 -6.77
CA HIS A 142 6.65 -4.39 -7.24
C HIS A 142 5.27 -4.29 -7.87
N ILE A 143 5.10 -4.88 -9.06
CA ILE A 143 3.80 -5.02 -9.71
C ILE A 143 3.45 -6.50 -9.65
N ASP A 144 2.35 -6.85 -8.99
CA ASP A 144 1.93 -8.24 -8.88
C ASP A 144 1.25 -8.74 -10.16
N HIS A 145 0.87 -10.01 -10.19
CA HIS A 145 0.36 -10.59 -11.43
C HIS A 145 -0.98 -10.00 -11.88
N VAL A 146 -1.77 -9.44 -10.95
CA VAL A 146 -3.07 -8.85 -11.24
C VAL A 146 -2.98 -7.35 -11.53
N GLY A 147 -1.79 -6.76 -11.37
CA GLY A 147 -1.49 -5.39 -11.75
C GLY A 147 -1.52 -4.39 -10.59
N PHE A 148 -1.66 -4.81 -9.33
CA PHE A 148 -1.50 -3.89 -8.21
C PHE A 148 -0.03 -3.49 -8.05
N VAL A 149 0.17 -2.23 -7.68
CA VAL A 149 1.49 -1.62 -7.53
C VAL A 149 1.78 -1.42 -6.06
N TRP A 150 2.83 -2.09 -5.62
CA TRP A 150 3.32 -2.16 -4.26
C TRP A 150 4.61 -1.36 -4.10
N VAL A 151 4.75 -0.69 -2.95
CA VAL A 151 5.92 0.14 -2.65
C VAL A 151 6.54 -0.22 -1.32
N ASN A 152 7.86 -0.24 -1.25
CA ASN A 152 8.62 -0.28 0.00
C ASN A 152 9.65 0.87 0.00
N LEU A 153 9.70 1.62 1.10
CA LEU A 153 10.52 2.84 1.22
C LEU A 153 11.88 2.59 1.90
N GLN A 154 12.21 1.34 2.20
CA GLN A 154 13.45 1.01 2.89
C GLN A 154 14.64 1.41 2.01
N ALA A 155 15.62 2.09 2.60
CA ALA A 155 16.86 2.38 1.90
C ALA A 155 17.70 1.09 1.73
N GLY A 156 18.33 0.94 0.56
CA GLY A 156 19.14 -0.24 0.24
C GLY A 156 18.28 -1.38 -0.28
N ASP A 157 18.52 -2.60 0.17
CA ASP A 157 17.62 -3.73 -0.09
C ASP A 157 16.53 -3.80 0.99
N PRO A 158 15.27 -4.14 0.65
CA PRO A 158 14.24 -4.39 1.65
C PRO A 158 14.62 -5.56 2.55
N ASP A 159 14.40 -5.43 3.85
CA ASP A 159 14.61 -6.49 4.86
C ASP A 159 13.79 -7.74 4.51
N VAL A 160 12.62 -7.56 3.89
CA VAL A 160 11.72 -8.62 3.44
C VAL A 160 11.31 -8.36 1.99
N LYS A 161 11.43 -9.37 1.13
CA LYS A 161 10.98 -9.24 -0.26
C LYS A 161 9.45 -9.36 -0.32
N TRP A 162 8.82 -8.74 -1.32
CA TRP A 162 7.36 -8.72 -1.46
C TRP A 162 6.74 -10.12 -1.38
N LYS A 163 7.34 -11.09 -2.10
CA LYS A 163 6.89 -12.49 -2.14
C LYS A 163 6.89 -13.18 -0.77
N ASP A 164 7.74 -12.74 0.16
CA ASP A 164 7.84 -13.35 1.49
C ASP A 164 6.76 -12.78 2.42
N GLU A 165 6.28 -11.55 2.17
CA GLU A 165 5.15 -10.95 2.90
C GLU A 165 3.79 -11.39 2.34
N PHE A 166 3.65 -11.48 1.02
CA PHE A 166 2.35 -11.66 0.36
C PHE A 166 2.18 -12.98 -0.38
N GLN A 167 3.21 -13.84 -0.41
CA GLN A 167 3.15 -15.21 -0.90
C GLN A 167 2.45 -15.33 -2.26
N THR A 168 1.27 -15.95 -2.31
CA THR A 168 0.48 -16.20 -3.51
C THR A 168 -0.83 -15.42 -3.49
N VAL A 169 -0.95 -14.34 -2.71
CA VAL A 169 -2.23 -13.64 -2.49
C VAL A 169 -2.88 -13.12 -3.77
N ASP A 170 -2.07 -12.83 -4.78
CA ASP A 170 -2.51 -12.38 -6.10
C ASP A 170 -3.07 -13.55 -6.94
N SER A 171 -2.59 -14.78 -6.72
CA SER A 171 -2.86 -16.00 -7.51
C SER A 171 -3.71 -17.05 -6.81
N GLU A 172 -4.22 -16.75 -5.61
CA GLU A 172 -5.14 -17.61 -4.87
C GLU A 172 -6.42 -17.94 -5.68
N PRO A 173 -7.07 -19.10 -5.43
CA PRO A 173 -8.29 -19.50 -6.15
C PRO A 173 -9.39 -18.44 -6.17
N ARG A 174 -9.51 -17.65 -5.11
CA ARG A 174 -10.50 -16.55 -5.01
C ARG A 174 -10.27 -15.42 -6.03
N MET A 175 -9.08 -15.31 -6.60
CA MET A 175 -8.73 -14.31 -7.61
C MET A 175 -8.97 -14.81 -9.05
N GLN A 176 -9.15 -16.11 -9.26
CA GLN A 176 -9.23 -16.72 -10.61
C GLN A 176 -10.51 -16.38 -11.38
N GLY A 177 -11.56 -15.91 -10.71
CA GLY A 177 -12.85 -15.57 -11.32
C GLY A 177 -12.91 -14.17 -11.95
N PHE A 178 -11.85 -13.37 -11.85
CA PHE A 178 -11.82 -11.98 -12.32
C PHE A 178 -10.92 -11.80 -13.53
N ASP A 179 -11.34 -10.93 -14.45
CA ASP A 179 -10.53 -10.59 -15.63
C ASP A 179 -9.53 -9.46 -15.30
N PHE A 180 -8.33 -9.86 -14.85
CA PHE A 180 -7.20 -8.94 -14.67
C PHE A 180 -6.37 -8.75 -15.94
N SER A 181 -6.82 -9.24 -17.10
CA SER A 181 -6.12 -9.02 -18.36
C SER A 181 -6.20 -7.54 -18.77
N SER A 182 -5.38 -7.18 -19.77
CA SER A 182 -5.38 -5.83 -20.34
C SER A 182 -6.73 -5.50 -20.99
N GLY A 183 -7.65 -4.92 -20.22
CA GLY A 183 -8.98 -4.51 -20.68
C GLY A 183 -10.12 -4.84 -19.71
N GLY A 184 -9.93 -5.78 -18.78
CA GLY A 184 -10.97 -6.19 -17.84
C GLY A 184 -11.33 -5.12 -16.80
N TYR A 185 -10.35 -4.29 -16.40
CA TYR A 185 -10.56 -3.13 -15.54
C TYR A 185 -10.02 -1.85 -16.16
N LYS A 186 -10.77 -0.75 -15.96
CA LYS A 186 -10.32 0.61 -16.27
C LYS A 186 -10.38 1.44 -15.01
N PHE A 187 -9.37 2.31 -14.86
CA PHE A 187 -9.43 3.31 -13.81
C PHE A 187 -10.58 4.29 -14.09
N ASP A 188 -11.40 4.54 -13.08
CA ASP A 188 -12.55 5.44 -13.16
C ASP A 188 -12.27 6.74 -12.39
N HIS A 189 -12.17 6.66 -11.07
CA HIS A 189 -11.89 7.83 -10.22
C HIS A 189 -11.13 7.48 -8.93
N THR A 190 -10.64 8.52 -8.27
CA THR A 190 -10.21 8.49 -6.87
C THR A 190 -10.94 9.58 -6.09
N TRP A 191 -11.14 9.36 -4.79
CA TRP A 191 -11.58 10.40 -3.87
C TRP A 191 -10.76 10.29 -2.58
N GLU A 192 -10.67 11.39 -1.84
CA GLU A 192 -9.91 11.48 -0.60
C GLU A 192 -10.69 12.26 0.44
N MET A 193 -10.42 11.93 1.71
CA MET A 193 -11.00 12.59 2.86
C MET A 193 -9.99 12.56 4.00
N ASP A 194 -9.80 13.69 4.66
CA ASP A 194 -9.01 13.77 5.88
C ASP A 194 -9.86 13.31 7.07
N VAL A 195 -9.30 12.44 7.90
CA VAL A 195 -9.95 11.93 9.10
C VAL A 195 -9.06 12.19 10.30
N ASP A 196 -9.59 12.90 11.30
CA ASP A 196 -8.89 13.15 12.56
C ASP A 196 -8.95 11.91 13.47
N SER A 197 -8.14 10.91 13.11
CA SER A 197 -8.07 9.63 13.81
C SER A 197 -6.68 9.01 13.64
N ASN A 198 -6.29 8.17 14.59
CA ASN A 198 -5.09 7.35 14.44
C ASN A 198 -5.31 6.30 13.35
N TRP A 199 -4.32 6.10 12.47
CA TRP A 199 -4.38 5.12 11.38
C TRP A 199 -4.79 3.71 11.85
N LYS A 200 -4.32 3.27 13.04
CA LYS A 200 -4.64 1.96 13.61
C LYS A 200 -6.13 1.77 13.86
N LEU A 201 -6.87 2.82 14.25
CA LEU A 201 -8.30 2.73 14.49
C LEU A 201 -9.08 2.43 13.21
N GLN A 202 -8.62 2.93 12.06
CA GLN A 202 -9.24 2.61 10.77
C GLN A 202 -9.05 1.12 10.43
N ILE A 203 -7.88 0.57 10.74
CA ILE A 203 -7.59 -0.86 10.57
C ILE A 203 -8.47 -1.70 11.48
N GLU A 204 -8.48 -1.36 12.77
CA GLU A 204 -9.25 -2.08 13.77
C GLU A 204 -10.74 -2.06 13.45
N ASN A 205 -11.28 -0.93 12.98
CA ASN A 205 -12.68 -0.83 12.58
C ASN A 205 -13.00 -1.57 11.28
N TYR A 206 -12.11 -1.52 10.28
CA TYR A 206 -12.36 -2.21 9.01
C TYR A 206 -12.35 -3.74 9.19
N ASN A 207 -11.46 -4.27 10.02
CA ASN A 207 -11.20 -5.72 10.17
C ASN A 207 -12.14 -6.41 11.16
N GLU A 208 -13.36 -5.91 11.32
CA GLU A 208 -14.45 -6.53 12.08
C GLU A 208 -15.81 -6.15 11.49
N CYS A 209 -16.85 -6.87 11.90
CA CYS A 209 -18.24 -6.49 11.57
C CYS A 209 -19.16 -6.62 12.79
N TYR A 210 -18.56 -6.50 13.98
CA TYR A 210 -19.28 -6.42 15.24
C TYR A 210 -20.13 -5.15 15.30
N HIS A 211 -19.61 -4.01 14.81
CA HIS A 211 -20.37 -2.76 14.75
C HIS A 211 -21.43 -2.72 13.64
N CYS A 212 -21.37 -3.61 12.64
CA CYS A 212 -22.21 -3.56 11.44
C CYS A 212 -23.71 -3.58 11.75
N ALA A 213 -24.15 -4.41 12.71
CA ALA A 213 -25.56 -4.54 13.05
C ALA A 213 -26.16 -3.27 13.68
N THR A 214 -25.30 -2.39 14.20
CA THR A 214 -25.66 -1.16 14.89
C THR A 214 -25.49 0.05 13.97
N SER A 215 -24.33 0.16 13.31
CA SER A 215 -23.92 1.38 12.62
C SER A 215 -24.20 1.38 11.11
N HIS A 216 -24.46 0.21 10.50
CA HIS A 216 -24.64 0.08 9.04
C HIS A 216 -26.00 -0.52 8.67
N PRO A 217 -27.09 0.28 8.65
CA PRO A 217 -28.44 -0.21 8.32
C PRO A 217 -28.52 -0.96 6.99
N LEU A 218 -27.81 -0.49 5.96
CA LEU A 218 -27.77 -1.13 4.63
C LEU A 218 -27.05 -2.48 4.66
N ILE A 219 -25.88 -2.56 5.31
CA ILE A 219 -25.13 -3.81 5.45
C ILE A 219 -25.96 -4.83 6.25
N LYS A 220 -26.58 -4.40 7.35
CA LYS A 220 -27.50 -5.24 8.13
C LYS A 220 -28.68 -5.76 7.29
N GLY A 221 -29.17 -4.96 6.34
CA GLY A 221 -30.24 -5.36 5.44
C GLY A 221 -29.85 -6.51 4.51
N VAL A 222 -28.61 -6.54 4.02
CA VAL A 222 -28.17 -7.42 2.93
C VAL A 222 -27.29 -8.57 3.40
N THR A 223 -26.43 -8.37 4.40
CA THR A 223 -25.42 -9.34 4.86
C THR A 223 -25.94 -10.21 6.00
N ASP A 224 -25.64 -11.51 5.94
CA ASP A 224 -25.77 -12.46 7.05
C ASP A 224 -24.61 -12.27 8.04
N ILE A 225 -24.73 -11.25 8.88
CA ILE A 225 -23.69 -10.81 9.83
C ILE A 225 -23.18 -11.97 10.72
N PRO A 226 -24.02 -12.85 11.29
CA PRO A 226 -23.53 -14.01 12.04
C PRO A 226 -22.57 -14.94 11.29
N ARG A 227 -22.59 -14.93 9.95
CA ARG A 227 -21.71 -15.72 9.09
C ARG A 227 -20.52 -14.93 8.54
N TYR A 228 -20.43 -13.64 8.81
CA TYR A 228 -19.27 -12.83 8.44
C TYR A 228 -18.02 -13.31 9.17
N ARG A 229 -16.91 -13.49 8.45
CA ARG A 229 -15.61 -13.88 9.03
C ARG A 229 -14.50 -12.99 8.48
N VAL A 230 -13.51 -12.75 9.33
CA VAL A 230 -12.22 -12.15 8.95
C VAL A 230 -11.16 -13.16 9.30
N GLU A 231 -10.38 -13.59 8.31
CA GLU A 231 -9.36 -14.61 8.46
C GLU A 231 -7.99 -14.00 8.18
N PRO A 232 -7.12 -13.85 9.19
CA PRO A 232 -5.78 -13.36 8.98
C PRO A 232 -4.92 -14.42 8.27
N SER A 233 -4.04 -13.96 7.38
CA SER A 233 -3.00 -14.81 6.81
C SER A 233 -2.09 -15.37 7.92
N SER A 234 -1.43 -16.50 7.64
CA SER A 234 -0.55 -17.17 8.62
C SER A 234 0.58 -16.28 9.17
N ASN A 235 1.01 -15.29 8.39
CA ASN A 235 2.03 -14.31 8.76
C ASN A 235 1.45 -12.94 9.19
N ALA A 236 0.12 -12.84 9.33
CA ALA A 236 -0.63 -11.64 9.68
C ALA A 236 -0.31 -10.40 8.81
N ARG A 237 -0.06 -10.61 7.51
CA ARG A 237 0.24 -9.54 6.54
C ARG A 237 -0.98 -9.09 5.75
N TYR A 238 -1.98 -9.95 5.62
CA TYR A 238 -3.27 -9.59 5.08
C TYR A 238 -4.38 -10.31 5.83
N MET A 239 -5.61 -9.82 5.67
CA MET A 239 -6.82 -10.40 6.23
C MET A 239 -7.86 -10.55 5.13
N GLU A 240 -8.44 -11.73 5.02
CA GLU A 240 -9.50 -12.03 4.08
C GLU A 240 -10.86 -11.83 4.74
N HIS A 241 -11.79 -11.18 4.03
CA HIS A 241 -13.13 -10.94 4.53
C HIS A 241 -14.11 -11.83 3.77
N HIS A 242 -14.81 -12.69 4.51
CA HIS A 242 -15.82 -13.58 3.97
C HIS A 242 -17.20 -13.03 4.32
N ILE A 243 -17.92 -12.56 3.29
CA ILE A 243 -19.25 -11.96 3.41
C ILE A 243 -20.26 -12.86 2.73
N ILE A 244 -21.33 -13.23 3.45
CA ILE A 244 -22.44 -14.00 2.91
C ILE A 244 -23.69 -13.12 2.93
N ASN A 245 -24.38 -13.03 1.80
CA ASN A 245 -25.62 -12.26 1.70
C ASN A 245 -26.81 -13.09 2.17
N LYS A 246 -27.80 -12.44 2.78
CA LYS A 246 -29.06 -13.08 3.18
C LYS A 246 -29.80 -13.61 1.96
N GLY A 247 -30.30 -14.85 2.07
CA GLY A 247 -31.08 -15.49 1.01
C GLY A 247 -30.30 -15.83 -0.26
N ALA A 248 -28.99 -15.58 -0.30
CA ALA A 248 -28.16 -15.93 -1.45
C ALA A 248 -27.83 -17.42 -1.46
N THR A 249 -27.98 -18.06 -2.61
CA THR A 249 -27.39 -19.36 -2.94
C THR A 249 -26.02 -19.15 -3.61
N ASP A 250 -25.10 -18.47 -2.95
CA ASP A 250 -23.65 -18.32 -3.19
C ASP A 250 -23.04 -18.16 -4.61
N GLN A 251 -23.82 -18.01 -5.70
CA GLN A 251 -23.25 -17.96 -7.07
C GLN A 251 -23.44 -16.66 -7.84
N GLN A 252 -24.30 -15.72 -7.40
CA GLN A 252 -24.59 -14.51 -8.18
C GLN A 252 -23.62 -13.33 -7.96
N PHE A 253 -22.86 -13.30 -6.87
CA PHE A 253 -21.95 -12.19 -6.55
C PHE A 253 -20.60 -12.72 -6.07
N GLN A 254 -19.64 -12.86 -6.98
CA GLN A 254 -18.26 -13.17 -6.62
C GLN A 254 -17.54 -11.90 -6.16
N ARG A 255 -16.98 -11.96 -4.94
CA ARG A 255 -16.19 -10.87 -4.35
C ARG A 255 -14.95 -11.44 -3.68
N ALA A 256 -13.80 -10.82 -3.91
CA ALA A 256 -12.59 -11.04 -3.13
C ALA A 256 -12.28 -9.75 -2.37
N ILE A 257 -12.40 -9.81 -1.04
CA ILE A 257 -12.18 -8.68 -0.15
C ILE A 257 -10.97 -8.99 0.72
N THR A 258 -9.95 -8.13 0.63
CA THR A 258 -8.69 -8.31 1.34
C THR A 258 -8.27 -7.01 1.97
N TYR A 259 -7.89 -7.04 3.24
CA TYR A 259 -7.13 -5.97 3.85
C TYR A 259 -5.64 -6.32 3.81
N PHE A 260 -4.84 -5.44 3.21
CA PHE A 260 -3.39 -5.52 3.16
C PHE A 260 -2.78 -4.54 4.15
N PHE A 261 -2.11 -5.07 5.17
CA PHE A 261 -1.40 -4.25 6.15
C PHE A 261 -0.22 -3.54 5.49
N PRO A 262 0.04 -2.24 5.77
CA PRO A 262 -0.58 -1.43 6.81
C PRO A 262 -1.70 -0.48 6.37
N THR A 263 -2.06 -0.39 5.08
CA THR A 263 -2.80 0.79 4.60
C THR A 263 -4.08 0.51 3.81
N THR A 264 -4.27 -0.69 3.27
CA THR A 264 -5.12 -0.78 2.07
C THR A 264 -6.08 -1.95 2.09
N SER A 265 -7.37 -1.66 2.02
CA SER A 265 -8.40 -2.63 1.67
C SER A 265 -8.65 -2.66 0.16
N VAL A 266 -8.74 -3.85 -0.41
CA VAL A 266 -9.12 -4.08 -1.81
C VAL A 266 -10.39 -4.93 -1.84
N THR A 267 -11.36 -4.51 -2.63
CA THR A 267 -12.53 -5.32 -2.99
C THR A 267 -12.54 -5.49 -4.49
N VAL A 268 -12.39 -6.73 -4.96
CA VAL A 268 -12.59 -7.10 -6.36
C VAL A 268 -13.96 -7.74 -6.47
N THR A 269 -14.78 -7.24 -7.39
CA THR A 269 -16.12 -7.78 -7.64
C THR A 269 -16.29 -8.10 -9.11
N TYR A 270 -17.00 -9.20 -9.38
CA TYR A 270 -17.53 -9.48 -10.70
C TYR A 270 -18.92 -8.85 -10.82
N VAL A 271 -19.14 -8.11 -11.89
CA VAL A 271 -20.47 -7.60 -12.27
C VAL A 271 -20.77 -8.21 -13.65
N PRO A 272 -21.75 -9.13 -13.76
CA PRO A 272 -22.12 -9.74 -15.03
C PRO A 272 -22.66 -8.74 -16.06
#